data_AF-A0A2S3WB88-F1
#
_entry.id   AF-A0A2S3WB88-F1
#
_cell.length_a   1.000
_cell.length_b   1.000
_cell.length_c   1.000
_cell.angle_alpha   90.00
_cell.angle_beta   90.00
_cell.angle_gamma   90.00
#
_symmetry.space_group_name_H-M   'P 1'
#
loop_
_entity.id
_entity.type
_entity.pdbx_description
1 polymer ?
#
loop_
_entity_poly.entity_id
_entity_poly.type
_entity_poly.pdbx_seq_one_letter_code
_entity_poly.pdbx_strand_id
1 'polypeptide(L)'
;MKLSDLCPGHKPPARTPAKPVVSVTVTKRAGAEQPVATGNTPALSNGPRGPVELPATLPECAALEEVLCRDAIRLECQLGQAKGKAKAEGFYADPNWYHRAKAALKHINRDRQRLMVHMRALRAEARRDCPAWQARDKAILRELSARVPKDVFDDCVRVVDDELEVLR
;
A
#
# COMPACT_ATOMS: atom_id res chain seq x y z
N MET A 1 -46.43 4.82 -1.53
CA MET A 1 -46.30 3.73 -2.52
C MET A 1 -44.91 3.14 -2.41
N LYS A 2 -44.79 1.84 -2.11
CA LYS A 2 -43.55 1.09 -1.91
C LYS A 2 -43.43 0.04 -3.02
N LEU A 3 -42.20 -0.18 -3.50
CA LEU A 3 -41.78 -0.93 -4.71
C LEU A 3 -42.00 -2.46 -4.70
N SER A 4 -43.00 -2.98 -3.98
CA SER A 4 -43.24 -4.42 -3.85
C SER A 4 -44.34 -4.99 -4.75
N ASP A 5 -44.96 -4.16 -5.61
CA ASP A 5 -46.17 -4.54 -6.38
C ASP A 5 -45.92 -4.97 -7.84
N LEU A 6 -44.74 -5.51 -8.19
CA LEU A 6 -44.43 -5.90 -9.58
C LEU A 6 -43.98 -7.37 -9.70
N CYS A 7 -44.86 -8.33 -9.40
CA CYS A 7 -44.78 -9.70 -9.91
C CYS A 7 -46.20 -10.31 -9.96
N PRO A 8 -46.65 -10.90 -11.09
CA PRO A 8 -48.01 -11.41 -11.22
C PRO A 8 -48.13 -12.87 -10.79
N GLY A 9 -49.16 -13.17 -9.98
CA GLY A 9 -49.85 -14.46 -9.97
C GLY A 9 -49.42 -15.50 -8.92
N HIS A 10 -50.10 -15.51 -7.76
CA HIS A 10 -50.79 -16.69 -7.21
C HIS A 10 -51.57 -16.30 -5.93
N LYS A 11 -52.88 -16.62 -5.88
CA LYS A 11 -53.74 -16.47 -4.69
C LYS A 11 -53.44 -17.57 -3.63
N PRO A 12 -53.62 -17.30 -2.32
CA PRO A 12 -53.28 -18.23 -1.24
C PRO A 12 -54.49 -19.07 -0.77
N PRO A 13 -54.25 -20.10 0.08
CA PRO A 13 -55.19 -20.32 1.17
C PRO A 13 -54.54 -20.43 2.56
N ALA A 14 -55.20 -19.73 3.48
CA ALA A 14 -55.32 -19.81 4.94
C ALA A 14 -54.54 -20.86 5.77
N ARG A 15 -53.84 -20.41 6.83
CA ARG A 15 -54.21 -20.53 8.27
C ARG A 15 -53.02 -20.17 9.18
N THR A 16 -53.32 -19.44 10.26
CA THR A 16 -52.46 -19.09 11.41
C THR A 16 -52.05 -20.34 12.22
N PRO A 17 -50.96 -20.32 13.02
CA PRO A 17 -50.98 -19.68 14.34
C PRO A 17 -49.72 -18.87 14.74
N ALA A 18 -49.93 -18.05 15.78
CA ALA A 18 -49.06 -17.02 16.34
C ALA A 18 -47.80 -17.52 17.06
N LYS A 19 -46.77 -16.65 17.11
CA LYS A 19 -45.75 -16.49 18.19
C LYS A 19 -44.79 -15.31 17.86
N PRO A 20 -44.06 -14.74 18.84
CA PRO A 20 -44.34 -13.39 19.36
C PRO A 20 -43.42 -12.29 18.80
N VAL A 21 -43.94 -11.07 18.79
CA VAL A 21 -43.20 -9.84 18.50
C VAL A 21 -42.28 -9.54 19.68
N VAL A 22 -40.96 -9.53 19.43
CA VAL A 22 -39.97 -8.98 20.36
C VAL A 22 -39.86 -7.48 20.08
N SER A 23 -40.54 -6.68 20.90
CA SER A 23 -40.44 -5.22 20.89
C SER A 23 -39.10 -4.81 21.51
N VAL A 24 -38.15 -4.34 20.69
CA VAL A 24 -36.92 -3.72 21.20
C VAL A 24 -37.20 -2.25 21.47
N THR A 25 -37.34 -1.91 22.75
CA THR A 25 -37.39 -0.53 23.22
C THR A 25 -35.98 0.05 23.22
N VAL A 26 -35.70 1.01 22.33
CA VAL A 26 -34.44 1.78 22.37
C VAL A 26 -34.60 2.93 23.34
N THR A 27 -34.04 2.77 24.54
CA THR A 27 -33.89 3.85 25.51
C THR A 27 -32.76 4.78 25.07
N LYS A 28 -33.12 6.03 24.74
CA LYS A 28 -32.20 7.13 24.44
C LYS A 28 -31.33 7.42 25.68
N ARG A 29 -30.05 7.06 25.62
CA ARG A 29 -29.06 7.52 26.61
C ARG A 29 -28.55 8.90 26.19
N ALA A 30 -28.85 9.90 27.01
CA ALA A 30 -28.23 11.20 26.93
C ALA A 30 -26.76 11.12 27.36
N GLY A 31 -25.89 11.87 26.69
CA GLY A 31 -24.54 12.19 27.15
C GLY A 31 -23.45 11.17 26.83
N ALA A 32 -22.81 11.33 25.67
CA ALA A 32 -21.39 11.05 25.47
C ALA A 32 -20.97 11.69 24.14
N GLU A 33 -20.32 12.84 24.28
CA GLU A 33 -19.19 13.32 23.47
C GLU A 33 -19.17 12.95 21.98
N GLN A 34 -19.39 14.00 21.20
CA GLN A 34 -19.01 14.16 19.80
C GLN A 34 -17.65 13.48 19.52
N PRO A 35 -17.56 12.50 18.61
CA PRO A 35 -16.26 12.03 18.17
C PRO A 35 -15.67 13.14 17.30
N VAL A 36 -14.74 13.90 17.89
CA VAL A 36 -13.81 14.72 17.13
C VAL A 36 -13.05 13.75 16.24
N ALA A 37 -13.39 13.77 14.95
CA ALA A 37 -12.64 13.09 13.91
C ALA A 37 -11.28 13.78 13.76
N THR A 38 -10.37 13.55 14.71
CA THR A 38 -8.93 13.72 14.49
C THR A 38 -8.47 12.54 13.65
N GLY A 39 -8.86 12.57 12.38
CA GLY A 39 -8.31 11.72 11.35
C GLY A 39 -7.74 12.64 10.30
N ASN A 40 -6.42 12.85 10.33
CA ASN A 40 -5.65 13.45 9.24
C ASN A 40 -5.75 12.54 8.01
N THR A 41 -6.94 12.41 7.44
CA THR A 41 -7.14 11.85 6.11
C THR A 41 -6.82 12.99 5.17
N PRO A 42 -5.65 13.02 4.52
CA PRO A 42 -5.39 14.06 3.54
C PRO A 42 -6.52 14.00 2.52
N ALA A 43 -7.23 15.12 2.37
CA ALA A 43 -8.24 15.27 1.35
C ALA A 43 -7.64 14.86 0.01
N LEU A 44 -8.38 14.06 -0.76
CA LEU A 44 -7.92 13.59 -2.05
C LEU A 44 -7.72 14.79 -2.98
N SER A 45 -6.47 15.25 -3.08
CA SER A 45 -6.10 16.24 -4.07
C SER A 45 -6.22 15.60 -5.45
N ASN A 46 -7.26 15.99 -6.18
CA ASN A 46 -7.43 15.66 -7.60
C ASN A 46 -6.61 16.60 -8.51
N GLY A 47 -5.68 17.37 -7.93
CA GLY A 47 -4.74 18.23 -8.64
C GLY A 47 -3.50 17.47 -9.12
N PRO A 48 -2.71 18.05 -10.04
CA PRO A 48 -1.44 17.46 -10.46
C PRO A 48 -0.50 17.32 -9.26
N ARG A 49 -0.32 16.08 -8.81
CA ARG A 49 0.55 15.74 -7.68
C ARG A 49 1.99 15.61 -8.20
N GLY A 50 2.91 16.35 -7.60
CA GLY A 50 4.35 16.13 -7.80
C GLY A 50 4.79 14.75 -7.30
N PRO A 51 6.00 14.30 -7.63
CA PRO A 51 6.54 13.03 -7.14
C PRO A 51 6.48 12.99 -5.61
N VAL A 52 6.00 11.89 -5.04
CA VAL A 52 5.97 11.74 -3.57
C VAL A 52 7.40 11.71 -3.02
N GLU A 53 7.59 12.38 -1.88
CA GLU A 53 8.83 12.36 -1.09
C GLU A 53 9.03 10.97 -0.49
N LEU A 54 10.27 10.45 -0.59
CA LEU A 54 10.61 9.11 -0.14
C LEU A 54 11.04 9.16 1.33
N PRO A 55 10.36 8.42 2.24
CA PRO A 55 10.70 8.45 3.67
C PRO A 55 12.09 7.89 3.97
N ALA A 56 12.70 8.34 5.06
CA ALA A 56 14.04 7.91 5.44
C ALA A 56 14.06 6.52 6.11
N THR A 57 12.96 6.11 6.74
CA THR A 57 12.91 4.88 7.53
C THR A 57 12.08 3.79 6.86
N LEU A 58 12.46 2.53 7.06
CA LEU A 58 11.69 1.37 6.58
C LEU A 58 10.24 1.31 7.08
N PRO A 59 9.92 1.58 8.36
CA PRO A 59 8.52 1.59 8.81
C PRO A 59 7.68 2.69 8.14
N GLU A 60 8.24 3.89 7.97
CA GLU A 60 7.55 4.96 7.23
C GLU A 60 7.34 4.60 5.76
N CYS A 61 8.34 3.97 5.13
CA CYS A 61 8.21 3.47 3.77
C CYS A 61 7.08 2.42 3.64
N ALA A 62 6.94 1.51 4.61
CA ALA A 62 5.87 0.52 4.60
C ALA A 62 4.49 1.17 4.74
N ALA A 63 4.35 2.18 5.61
CA ALA A 63 3.11 2.93 5.75
C ALA A 63 2.76 3.68 4.45
N LEU A 64 3.76 4.28 3.79
CA LEU A 64 3.56 4.94 2.49
C LEU A 64 3.16 3.93 1.40
N GLU A 65 3.77 2.75 1.39
CA GLU A 65 3.44 1.68 0.44
C GLU A 65 1.97 1.27 0.58
N GLU A 66 1.49 1.09 1.81
CA GLU A 66 0.09 0.75 2.08
C GLU A 66 -0.87 1.83 1.55
N VAL A 67 -0.58 3.10 1.80
CA VAL A 67 -1.38 4.23 1.31
C VAL A 67 -1.44 4.24 -0.22
N LEU A 68 -0.29 4.10 -0.89
CA LEU A 68 -0.21 4.08 -2.35
C LEU A 68 -0.94 2.86 -2.94
N CYS A 69 -0.84 1.70 -2.31
CA CYS A 69 -1.56 0.50 -2.75
C CYS A 69 -3.07 0.68 -2.63
N ARG A 70 -3.55 1.19 -1.50
CA ARG A 70 -4.97 1.47 -1.27
C ARG A 70 -5.52 2.47 -2.28
N ASP A 71 -4.79 3.55 -2.54
CA ASP A 71 -5.20 4.58 -3.49
C ASP A 71 -5.21 4.05 -4.94
N ALA A 72 -4.23 3.24 -5.32
CA ALA A 72 -4.20 2.57 -6.62
C ALA A 72 -5.42 1.67 -6.83
N ILE A 73 -5.69 0.77 -5.87
CA ILE A 73 -6.84 -0.15 -5.91
C ILE A 73 -8.15 0.64 -6.05
N ARG A 74 -8.31 1.71 -5.26
CA ARG A 74 -9.52 2.54 -5.33
C ARG A 74 -9.70 3.16 -6.72
N LEU A 75 -8.65 3.74 -7.29
CA LEU A 75 -8.72 4.34 -8.63
C LEU A 75 -8.97 3.30 -9.73
N GLU A 76 -8.34 2.13 -9.64
CA GLU A 76 -8.57 1.02 -10.56
C GLU A 76 -10.03 0.56 -10.53
N CYS A 77 -10.59 0.39 -9.34
CA CYS A 77 -12.00 0.05 -9.16
C CYS A 77 -12.93 1.12 -9.73
N GLN A 78 -12.68 2.41 -9.47
CA GLN A 78 -13.49 3.51 -10.01
C GLN A 78 -13.42 3.58 -11.54
N LEU A 79 -12.23 3.45 -12.12
CA LEU A 79 -12.03 3.41 -13.57
C LEU A 79 -12.69 2.17 -14.18
N GLY A 80 -12.61 1.02 -13.51
CA GLY A 80 -13.26 -0.22 -13.91
C GLY A 80 -14.79 -0.09 -13.94
N GLN A 81 -15.37 0.47 -12.88
CA GLN A 81 -16.81 0.74 -12.81
C GLN A 81 -17.27 1.73 -13.88
N ALA A 82 -16.53 2.82 -14.10
CA ALA A 82 -16.84 3.79 -15.15
C ALA A 82 -16.82 3.16 -16.55
N LYS A 83 -15.81 2.32 -16.83
CA LYS A 83 -15.76 1.53 -18.09
C LYS A 83 -16.91 0.54 -18.21
N GLY A 84 -17.27 -0.12 -17.11
CA GLY A 84 -18.38 -1.08 -17.06
C GLY A 84 -19.72 -0.42 -17.40
N LYS A 85 -20.03 0.71 -16.74
CA LYS A 85 -21.25 1.50 -17.00
C LYS A 85 -21.31 2.02 -18.43
N ALA A 86 -20.19 2.52 -18.96
CA ALA A 86 -20.13 2.96 -20.35
C ALA A 86 -20.46 1.83 -21.35
N LYS A 87 -20.02 0.60 -21.08
CA LYS A 87 -20.31 -0.57 -21.94
C LYS A 87 -21.72 -1.11 -21.78
N ALA A 88 -22.23 -1.19 -20.55
CA ALA A 88 -23.51 -1.82 -20.26
C ALA A 88 -24.70 -0.89 -20.51
N GLU A 89 -24.55 0.39 -20.19
CA GLU A 89 -25.65 1.36 -20.14
C GLU A 89 -25.47 2.51 -21.14
N GLY A 90 -24.31 2.63 -21.80
CA GLY A 90 -23.97 3.76 -22.67
C GLY A 90 -23.65 5.06 -21.92
N PHE A 91 -23.63 5.05 -20.58
CA PHE A 91 -23.28 6.21 -19.77
C PHE A 91 -21.77 6.36 -19.64
N TYR A 92 -21.21 7.31 -20.39
CA TYR A 92 -19.80 7.68 -20.28
C TYR A 92 -19.56 8.58 -19.07
N ALA A 93 -18.50 8.28 -18.32
CA ALA A 93 -18.02 9.19 -17.28
C ALA A 93 -17.43 10.47 -17.91
N ASP A 94 -17.39 11.54 -17.12
CA ASP A 94 -16.76 12.80 -17.53
C ASP A 94 -15.34 12.55 -18.07
N PRO A 95 -15.03 12.94 -19.33
CA PRO A 95 -13.73 12.68 -19.95
C PRO A 95 -12.57 13.29 -19.15
N ASN A 96 -12.75 14.50 -18.61
CA ASN A 96 -11.71 15.20 -17.87
C ASN A 96 -11.38 14.47 -16.55
N TRP A 97 -12.40 14.01 -15.83
CA TRP A 97 -12.23 13.14 -14.66
C TRP A 97 -11.54 11.83 -15.03
N TYR A 98 -11.98 11.17 -16.10
CA TYR A 98 -11.43 9.86 -16.50
C TYR A 98 -9.94 9.95 -16.87
N HIS A 99 -9.55 10.98 -17.64
CA HIS A 99 -8.15 11.21 -17.99
C HIS A 99 -7.31 11.60 -16.76
N ARG A 100 -7.83 12.44 -15.86
CA ARG A 100 -7.15 12.76 -14.59
C ARG A 100 -6.97 11.54 -13.70
N ALA A 101 -7.99 10.70 -13.56
CA ALA A 101 -7.91 9.47 -12.78
C ALA A 101 -6.89 8.47 -13.36
N LYS A 102 -6.81 8.33 -14.69
CA LYS A 102 -5.77 7.51 -15.35
C LYS A 102 -4.37 8.08 -15.13
N ALA A 103 -4.20 9.41 -15.22
CA ALA A 103 -2.92 10.06 -14.96
C ALA A 103 -2.49 9.90 -13.50
N ALA A 104 -3.41 10.10 -12.55
CA ALA A 104 -3.16 9.88 -11.13
C ALA A 104 -2.71 8.45 -10.84
N LEU A 105 -3.40 7.45 -11.41
CA LEU A 105 -3.01 6.05 -11.28
C LEU A 105 -1.61 5.77 -11.83
N LYS A 106 -1.26 6.36 -12.98
CA LYS A 106 0.10 6.26 -13.55
C LYS A 106 1.15 6.80 -12.59
N HIS A 107 0.92 7.96 -11.99
CA HIS A 107 1.86 8.57 -11.03
C HIS A 107 1.98 7.74 -9.75
N ILE A 108 0.88 7.26 -9.19
CA ILE A 108 0.90 6.37 -8.02
C ILE A 108 1.72 5.11 -8.31
N ASN A 109 1.52 4.47 -9.47
CA ASN A 109 2.28 3.27 -9.83
C ASN A 109 3.78 3.58 -10.05
N ARG A 110 4.10 4.77 -10.56
CA ARG A 110 5.49 5.23 -10.66
C ARG A 110 6.12 5.43 -9.27
N ASP A 111 5.38 6.02 -8.34
CA ASP A 111 5.85 6.24 -6.96
C ASP A 111 6.00 4.94 -6.19
N ARG A 112 5.11 3.96 -6.38
CA ARG A 112 5.27 2.60 -5.83
C ARG A 112 6.56 1.95 -6.31
N GLN A 113 6.87 2.05 -7.60
CA GLN A 113 8.11 1.52 -8.15
C GLN A 113 9.35 2.21 -7.55
N ARG A 114 9.31 3.55 -7.42
CA ARG A 114 10.39 4.32 -6.79
C ARG A 114 10.58 3.90 -5.33
N LEU A 115 9.49 3.73 -4.59
CA LEU A 115 9.50 3.31 -3.19
C LEU A 115 10.08 1.91 -3.01
N MET A 116 9.75 0.95 -3.88
CA MET A 116 10.32 -0.39 -3.83
C MET A 116 11.86 -0.40 -3.97
N VAL A 117 12.37 0.41 -4.91
CA VAL A 117 13.83 0.56 -5.11
C VAL A 117 14.47 1.20 -3.88
N HIS A 118 13.84 2.25 -3.35
CA HIS A 118 14.30 2.95 -2.15
C HIS A 118 14.35 2.03 -0.92
N MET A 119 13.28 1.27 -0.67
CA MET A 119 13.24 0.29 0.43
C MET A 119 14.29 -0.81 0.27
N ARG A 120 14.66 -1.18 -0.96
CA ARG A 120 15.76 -2.12 -1.20
C ARG A 120 17.10 -1.50 -0.81
N ALA A 121 17.34 -0.24 -1.15
CA ALA A 121 18.54 0.50 -0.76
C ALA A 121 18.64 0.62 0.78
N LEU A 122 17.57 1.07 1.44
CA LEU A 122 17.52 1.18 2.90
C LEU A 122 17.79 -0.16 3.61
N ARG A 123 17.26 -1.28 3.08
CA ARG A 123 17.56 -2.61 3.63
C ARG A 123 19.02 -3.01 3.42
N ALA A 124 19.65 -2.60 2.32
CA ALA A 124 21.06 -2.86 2.07
C ALA A 124 21.96 -2.04 3.01
N GLU A 125 21.63 -0.77 3.21
CA GLU A 125 22.32 0.12 4.17
C GLU A 125 22.18 -0.40 5.60
N ALA A 126 20.96 -0.71 6.04
CA ALA A 126 20.73 -1.28 7.37
C ALA A 126 21.49 -2.60 7.61
N ARG A 127 21.75 -3.39 6.55
CA ARG A 127 22.59 -4.60 6.64
C ARG A 127 24.07 -4.26 6.79
N ARG A 128 24.58 -3.29 6.02
CA ARG A 128 25.98 -2.82 6.12
C ARG A 128 26.29 -2.26 7.50
N ASP A 129 25.35 -1.56 8.10
CA ASP A 129 25.51 -0.94 9.41
C ASP A 129 25.20 -1.90 10.59
N CYS A 130 24.73 -3.11 10.30
CA CYS A 130 24.39 -4.08 11.33
C CYS A 130 25.66 -4.66 12.00
N PRO A 131 25.86 -4.45 13.32
CA PRO A 131 27.07 -4.91 14.01
C PRO A 131 27.27 -6.43 13.95
N ALA A 132 26.18 -7.21 13.91
CA ALA A 132 26.25 -8.67 13.79
C ALA A 132 26.82 -9.12 12.44
N TRP A 133 26.45 -8.42 11.36
CA TRP A 133 27.00 -8.69 10.02
C TRP A 133 28.48 -8.30 9.95
N GLN A 134 28.83 -7.12 10.46
CA GLN A 134 30.22 -6.69 10.53
C GLN A 134 31.08 -7.63 11.40
N ALA A 135 30.54 -8.11 12.53
CA ALA A 135 31.23 -9.06 13.39
C ALA A 135 31.42 -10.42 12.70
N ARG A 136 30.42 -10.89 11.95
CA ARG A 136 30.51 -12.11 11.15
C ARG A 136 31.58 -11.99 10.06
N ASP A 137 31.58 -10.90 9.30
CA ASP A 137 32.56 -10.70 8.22
C ASP A 137 33.99 -10.61 8.78
N LYS A 138 34.17 -9.90 9.91
CA LYS A 138 35.45 -9.88 10.64
C LYS A 138 35.87 -11.26 11.12
N ALA A 139 34.95 -12.08 11.62
CA ALA A 139 35.25 -13.45 12.06
C ALA A 139 35.65 -14.36 10.89
N ILE A 140 34.97 -14.25 9.75
CA ILE A 140 35.32 -14.97 8.53
C ILE A 140 36.72 -14.58 8.06
N LEU A 141 37.04 -13.29 8.01
CA LEU A 141 38.37 -12.81 7.62
C LEU A 141 39.47 -13.33 8.56
N ARG A 142 39.22 -13.35 9.86
CA ARG A 142 40.15 -13.93 10.84
C ARG A 142 40.38 -15.42 10.58
N GLU A 143 39.32 -16.19 10.37
CA GLU A 143 39.43 -17.62 10.11
C GLU A 143 40.16 -17.91 8.79
N LEU A 144 39.89 -17.11 7.74
CA LEU A 144 40.60 -17.20 6.47
C LEU A 144 42.09 -16.88 6.63
N SER A 145 42.42 -15.80 7.34
CA SER A 145 43.83 -15.43 7.61
C SER A 145 44.59 -16.49 8.42
N ALA A 146 43.88 -17.27 9.26
CA ALA A 146 44.50 -18.33 10.05
C ALA A 146 44.75 -19.60 9.23
N ARG A 147 43.99 -19.82 8.15
CA ARG A 147 44.04 -21.03 7.32
C ARG A 147 44.88 -20.88 6.06
N VAL A 148 44.99 -19.67 5.55
CA VAL A 148 45.67 -19.38 4.28
C VAL A 148 47.12 -18.92 4.57
N PRO A 149 48.12 -19.33 3.76
CA PRO A 149 49.46 -18.78 3.87
C PRO A 149 49.46 -17.26 3.75
N LYS A 150 50.28 -16.59 4.57
CA LYS A 150 50.28 -15.13 4.68
C LYS A 150 50.46 -14.45 3.32
N ASP A 151 51.37 -14.95 2.50
CA ASP A 151 51.69 -14.37 1.19
C ASP A 151 50.47 -14.35 0.25
N VAL A 152 49.66 -15.41 0.30
CA VAL A 152 48.41 -15.51 -0.50
C VAL A 152 47.35 -14.56 0.03
N PHE A 153 47.25 -14.41 1.35
CA PHE A 153 46.31 -13.46 1.96
C PHE A 153 46.69 -12.01 1.63
N ASP A 154 47.96 -11.66 1.76
CA ASP A 154 48.48 -10.31 1.47
C ASP A 154 48.34 -9.96 -0.03
N ASP A 155 48.57 -10.91 -0.93
CA ASP A 155 48.31 -10.72 -2.36
C ASP A 155 46.82 -10.49 -2.66
N CYS A 156 45.91 -11.22 -2.01
CA CYS A 156 44.47 -10.97 -2.15
C CYS A 156 44.09 -9.57 -1.66
N VAL A 157 44.67 -9.10 -0.55
CA VAL A 157 44.44 -7.74 -0.04
C VAL A 157 44.94 -6.70 -1.03
N ARG A 158 46.17 -6.88 -1.56
CA ARG A 158 46.75 -5.97 -2.56
C ARG A 158 45.88 -5.84 -3.82
N VAL A 159 45.38 -6.95 -4.35
CA VAL A 159 44.48 -6.93 -5.52
C VAL A 159 43.20 -6.13 -5.23
N VAL A 160 42.61 -6.31 -4.05
CA VAL A 160 41.40 -5.57 -3.66
C VAL A 160 41.68 -4.10 -3.46
N ASP A 161 42.81 -3.74 -2.84
CA ASP A 161 43.22 -2.34 -2.65
C ASP A 161 43.43 -1.64 -4.00
N ASP A 162 44.12 -2.29 -4.95
CA ASP A 162 44.32 -1.78 -6.31
C ASP A 162 42.96 -1.58 -7.04
N GLU A 163 42.02 -2.52 -6.91
CA GLU A 163 40.67 -2.39 -7.49
C GLU A 163 39.86 -1.24 -6.86
N LEU A 164 40.00 -1.03 -5.55
CA LEU A 164 39.31 0.04 -4.83
C LEU A 164 39.91 1.42 -5.11
N GLU A 165 41.22 1.51 -5.35
CA GLU A 165 41.86 2.75 -5.79
C GLU A 165 41.37 3.21 -7.16
N VAL A 166 41.07 2.28 -8.08
CA VAL A 166 40.50 2.61 -9.41
C VAL A 166 39.05 3.12 -9.32
N LEU A 167 38.34 2.80 -8.24
CA LEU A 167 36.95 3.24 -8.02
C LEU A 167 36.84 4.59 -7.28
N ARG A 168 37.96 5.17 -6.80
CA ARG A 168 38.02 6.49 -6.16
C ARG A 168 38.26 7.60 -7.17
#